data_AF-A0A952M1Z8-F1
#
_entry.id   AF-A0A952M1Z8-F1
#
_cell.length_a   1.000
_cell.length_b   1.000
_cell.length_c   1.000
_cell.angle_alpha   90.00
_cell.angle_beta   90.00
_cell.angle_gamma   90.00
#
_symmetry.space_group_name_H-M   'P 1'
#
loop_
_entity.id
_entity.type
_entity.pdbx_description
1 polymer ?
#
loop_
_entity_poly.entity_id
_entity_poly.type
_entity_poly.pdbx_seq_one_letter_code
_entity_poly.pdbx_strand_id
1 'polypeptide(L)'
;MNNVSVTSNFNDNPVSESNLFGRVAVLVYGVTSYFIGVAGLVCMILAFAQLIPFGFMGIDLAVNPWIANIVLVAIWGSIHSIMARASFKRLLTRFIPDAAERPTYVLMAGVTSVLLFGLVQPIPGIVWSVEHTSAAALLWAVFAFGWVYLLGASFAINHFDLFGLQQVYLNFRNQPRPPIQFMKRAMYKFSRHPIQTGVLIGIWVTPCMSTTQLILSIGFTGYIFIGLWFEERDLIKEFGEIYLNYRKEAGMFLPKLIKR
;
A
#
# COMPACT_ATOMS: atom_id res chain seq x y z
N MET A 1 43.71 -23.71 36.35
CA MET A 1 42.35 -23.87 36.88
C MET A 1 42.01 -22.59 37.63
N ASN A 2 41.21 -21.71 37.03
CA ASN A 2 40.57 -20.57 37.70
C ASN A 2 39.30 -20.26 36.90
N ASN A 3 38.19 -20.89 37.29
CA ASN A 3 36.87 -20.63 36.73
C ASN A 3 36.29 -19.39 37.44
N VAL A 4 36.26 -18.27 36.76
CA VAL A 4 35.44 -17.12 37.16
C VAL A 4 34.08 -17.30 36.50
N SER A 5 33.09 -17.67 37.31
CA SER A 5 31.68 -17.71 36.94
C SER A 5 31.16 -16.31 36.65
N VAL A 6 30.88 -16.01 35.39
CA VAL A 6 30.10 -14.83 34.99
C VAL A 6 28.63 -15.14 35.24
N THR A 7 28.10 -14.66 36.36
CA THR A 7 26.65 -14.61 36.59
C THR A 7 26.08 -13.47 35.75
N SER A 8 25.44 -13.81 34.63
CA SER A 8 24.63 -12.86 33.87
C SER A 8 23.38 -12.51 34.69
N ASN A 9 23.34 -11.31 35.26
CA ASN A 9 22.12 -10.71 35.77
C ASN A 9 21.16 -10.45 34.59
N PHE A 10 20.35 -11.44 34.26
CA PHE A 10 19.08 -11.20 33.56
C PHE A 10 18.20 -10.43 34.53
N ASN A 11 18.14 -9.11 34.32
CA ASN A 11 17.13 -8.25 34.93
C ASN A 11 15.76 -8.64 34.32
N ASP A 12 15.16 -9.70 34.84
CA ASP A 12 13.74 -9.99 34.67
C ASP A 12 12.96 -8.99 35.52
N ASN A 13 12.92 -7.74 35.05
CA ASN A 13 11.94 -6.79 35.57
C ASN A 13 10.55 -7.34 35.21
N PRO A 14 9.67 -7.63 36.18
CA PRO A 14 8.32 -8.05 35.87
C PRO A 14 7.67 -6.96 35.02
N VAL A 15 7.22 -7.35 33.81
CA VAL A 15 6.46 -6.46 32.94
C VAL A 15 5.25 -6.01 33.75
N SER A 16 5.15 -4.73 34.10
CA SER A 16 3.98 -4.23 34.82
C SER A 16 2.74 -4.58 34.01
N GLU A 17 1.72 -5.16 34.64
CA GLU A 17 0.50 -5.62 33.93
C GLU A 17 -0.14 -4.50 33.09
N SER A 18 -0.03 -3.25 33.55
CA SER A 18 -0.44 -2.04 32.84
C SER A 18 0.28 -1.83 31.49
N ASN A 19 1.53 -2.25 31.37
CA ASN A 19 2.32 -2.16 30.14
C ASN A 19 1.99 -3.31 29.18
N LEU A 20 1.64 -4.49 29.70
CA LEU A 20 1.20 -5.62 28.88
C LEU A 20 -0.17 -5.36 28.22
N PHE A 21 -1.15 -4.86 28.98
CA PHE A 21 -2.48 -4.55 28.45
C PHE A 21 -2.40 -3.55 27.27
N GLY A 22 -1.65 -2.46 27.43
CA GLY A 22 -1.46 -1.48 26.36
C GLY A 22 -0.81 -2.08 25.10
N ARG A 23 0.18 -2.96 25.29
CA ARG A 23 0.84 -3.66 24.17
C ARG A 23 -0.07 -4.64 23.44
N VAL A 24 -0.91 -5.37 24.18
CA VAL A 24 -1.93 -6.27 23.61
C VAL A 24 -2.98 -5.46 22.83
N ALA A 25 -3.44 -4.32 23.37
CA ALA A 25 -4.37 -3.44 22.68
C ALA A 25 -3.81 -2.95 21.34
N VAL A 26 -2.54 -2.51 21.31
CA VAL A 26 -1.84 -2.09 20.08
C VAL A 26 -1.69 -3.26 19.09
N LEU A 27 -1.42 -4.48 19.58
CA LEU A 27 -1.34 -5.67 18.74
C LEU A 27 -2.68 -5.99 18.07
N VAL A 28 -3.77 -6.03 18.84
CA VAL A 28 -5.12 -6.27 18.32
C VAL A 28 -5.49 -5.19 17.31
N TYR A 29 -5.26 -3.91 17.65
CA TYR A 29 -5.47 -2.79 16.73
C TYR A 29 -4.69 -2.94 15.43
N GLY A 30 -3.44 -3.39 15.51
CA GLY A 30 -2.58 -3.66 14.36
C GLY A 30 -3.15 -4.73 13.42
N VAL A 31 -3.58 -5.86 14.00
CA VAL A 31 -4.16 -6.98 13.26
C VAL A 31 -5.50 -6.59 12.63
N THR A 32 -6.36 -5.88 13.35
CA THR A 32 -7.64 -5.37 12.80
C THR A 32 -7.38 -4.39 11.66
N SER A 33 -6.46 -3.45 11.84
CA SER A 33 -6.06 -2.48 10.81
C SER A 33 -5.55 -3.18 9.55
N TYR A 34 -4.77 -4.25 9.69
CA TYR A 34 -4.30 -5.06 8.57
C TYR A 34 -5.45 -5.63 7.73
N PHE A 35 -6.41 -6.31 8.37
CA PHE A 35 -7.54 -6.90 7.65
C PHE A 35 -8.41 -5.83 6.97
N ILE A 36 -8.61 -4.67 7.59
CA ILE A 36 -9.34 -3.55 6.97
C ILE A 36 -8.56 -2.97 5.78
N GLY A 37 -7.24 -2.81 5.90
CA GLY A 37 -6.37 -2.39 4.81
C GLY A 37 -6.43 -3.34 3.62
N VAL A 38 -6.33 -4.66 3.88
CA VAL A 38 -6.48 -5.70 2.86
C VAL A 38 -7.88 -5.68 2.23
N ALA A 39 -8.93 -5.52 3.04
CA ALA A 39 -10.30 -5.42 2.54
C ALA A 39 -10.49 -4.22 1.58
N GLY A 40 -9.85 -3.08 1.85
CA GLY A 40 -9.84 -1.94 0.95
C GLY A 40 -9.18 -2.24 -0.41
N LEU A 41 -8.04 -2.94 -0.40
CA LEU A 41 -7.38 -3.39 -1.64
C LEU A 41 -8.24 -4.42 -2.39
N VAL A 42 -8.81 -5.40 -1.69
CA VAL A 42 -9.70 -6.39 -2.28
C VAL A 42 -10.94 -5.73 -2.89
N CYS A 43 -11.51 -4.72 -2.23
CA CYS A 43 -12.62 -3.93 -2.76
C CYS A 43 -12.26 -3.30 -4.13
N MET A 44 -11.06 -2.72 -4.26
CA MET A 44 -10.57 -2.23 -5.55
C MET A 44 -10.50 -3.34 -6.61
N ILE A 45 -9.90 -4.49 -6.26
CA ILE A 45 -9.76 -5.62 -7.19
C ILE A 45 -11.12 -6.10 -7.67
N LEU A 46 -12.08 -6.30 -6.75
CA LEU A 46 -13.42 -6.77 -7.06
C LEU A 46 -14.19 -5.76 -7.93
N ALA A 47 -14.05 -4.46 -7.65
CA ALA A 47 -14.70 -3.41 -8.43
C ALA A 47 -14.16 -3.36 -9.86
N PHE A 48 -12.83 -3.41 -10.04
CA PHE A 48 -12.22 -3.45 -11.37
C PHE A 48 -12.46 -4.78 -12.11
N ALA A 49 -12.62 -5.88 -11.37
CA ALA A 49 -13.07 -7.15 -11.92
C ALA A 49 -14.58 -7.19 -12.23
N GLN A 50 -15.32 -6.12 -11.94
CA GLN A 50 -16.78 -6.02 -12.10
C GLN A 50 -17.56 -7.08 -11.29
N LEU A 51 -16.96 -7.61 -10.23
CA LEU A 51 -17.61 -8.56 -9.30
C LEU A 51 -18.46 -7.84 -8.25
N ILE A 52 -18.19 -6.55 -8.02
CA ILE A 52 -19.05 -5.63 -7.28
C ILE A 52 -19.27 -4.36 -8.10
N PRO A 53 -20.45 -3.72 -8.02
CA PRO A 53 -20.69 -2.49 -8.75
C PRO A 53 -19.90 -1.32 -8.14
N PHE A 54 -19.43 -0.40 -8.98
CA PHE A 54 -19.01 0.92 -8.50
C PHE A 54 -20.21 1.64 -7.88
N GLY A 55 -20.01 2.34 -6.76
CA GLY A 55 -21.10 3.02 -6.08
C GLY A 55 -22.03 2.08 -5.32
N PHE A 56 -21.55 0.92 -4.87
CA PHE A 56 -22.38 -0.11 -4.23
C PHE A 56 -23.11 0.33 -2.94
N MET A 57 -22.77 1.50 -2.37
CA MET A 57 -23.53 2.07 -1.25
C MET A 57 -24.84 2.74 -1.69
N GLY A 58 -25.02 2.99 -3.00
CA GLY A 58 -26.25 3.57 -3.55
C GLY A 58 -26.51 5.01 -3.13
N ILE A 59 -25.47 5.74 -2.70
CA ILE A 59 -25.60 7.14 -2.26
C ILE A 59 -25.40 8.05 -3.48
N ASP A 60 -26.44 8.80 -3.84
CA ASP A 60 -26.36 9.89 -4.81
C ASP A 60 -25.75 11.13 -4.14
N LEU A 61 -24.61 11.59 -4.65
CA LEU A 61 -23.93 12.76 -4.11
C LEU A 61 -24.53 14.09 -4.57
N ALA A 62 -25.54 14.08 -5.46
CA ALA A 62 -26.19 15.26 -6.04
C ALA A 62 -25.19 16.22 -6.74
N VAL A 63 -24.11 15.66 -7.29
CA VAL A 63 -23.04 16.37 -8.01
C VAL A 63 -22.78 15.66 -9.33
N ASN A 64 -22.32 16.39 -10.35
CA ASN A 64 -21.92 15.78 -11.62
C ASN A 64 -20.96 14.59 -11.40
N PRO A 65 -21.24 13.38 -11.94
CA PRO A 65 -20.45 12.18 -11.67
C PRO A 65 -18.95 12.28 -11.98
N TRP A 66 -18.58 13.04 -13.02
CA TRP A 66 -17.17 13.27 -13.36
C TRP A 66 -16.45 14.07 -12.27
N ILE A 67 -17.07 15.17 -11.82
CA ILE A 67 -16.53 16.02 -10.75
C ILE A 67 -16.47 15.23 -9.44
N ALA A 68 -17.54 14.53 -9.10
CA ALA A 68 -17.62 13.72 -7.88
C ALA A 68 -16.48 12.69 -7.83
N ASN A 69 -16.25 11.93 -8.90
CA ASN A 69 -15.22 10.91 -8.94
C ASN A 69 -13.80 11.50 -8.88
N ILE A 70 -13.53 12.62 -9.57
CA ILE A 70 -12.25 13.31 -9.50
C ILE A 70 -11.97 13.78 -8.07
N VAL A 71 -12.96 14.39 -7.42
CA VAL A 71 -12.85 14.86 -6.03
C VAL A 71 -12.66 13.70 -5.06
N LEU A 72 -13.39 12.60 -5.22
CA LEU A 72 -13.24 11.41 -4.38
C LEU A 72 -11.82 10.82 -4.48
N VAL A 73 -11.28 10.68 -5.70
CA VAL A 73 -9.89 10.22 -5.90
C VAL A 73 -8.90 11.22 -5.29
N ALA A 74 -9.13 12.52 -5.45
CA ALA A 74 -8.27 13.56 -4.86
C ALA A 74 -8.28 13.52 -3.32
N ILE A 75 -9.44 13.34 -2.69
CA ILE A 75 -9.57 13.19 -1.23
C ILE A 75 -8.85 11.94 -0.76
N TRP A 76 -9.14 10.80 -1.39
CA TRP A 76 -8.49 9.52 -1.09
C TRP A 76 -6.96 9.62 -1.20
N GLY A 77 -6.45 10.17 -2.31
CA GLY A 77 -5.02 10.33 -2.54
C GLY A 77 -4.37 11.34 -1.59
N SER A 78 -5.09 12.41 -1.23
CA SER A 78 -4.61 13.39 -0.25
C SER A 78 -4.45 12.78 1.13
N ILE A 79 -5.44 12.00 1.60
CA ILE A 79 -5.35 11.29 2.88
C ILE A 79 -4.13 10.37 2.89
N HIS A 80 -3.96 9.54 1.87
CA HIS A 80 -2.81 8.64 1.76
C HIS A 80 -1.47 9.40 1.75
N SER A 81 -1.38 10.45 0.93
CA SER A 81 -0.15 11.25 0.80
C SER A 81 0.21 11.99 2.09
N ILE A 82 -0.77 12.60 2.77
CA ILE A 82 -0.56 13.33 4.01
C ILE A 82 -0.09 12.37 5.09
N MET A 83 -0.77 11.23 5.26
CA MET A 83 -0.41 10.25 6.28
C MET A 83 0.96 9.60 6.03
N ALA A 84 1.42 9.54 4.78
CA ALA A 84 2.76 9.06 4.46
C ALA A 84 3.89 10.04 4.85
N ARG A 85 3.59 11.34 5.07
CA ARG A 85 4.62 12.36 5.35
C ARG A 85 5.20 12.26 6.75
N ALA A 86 6.52 12.40 6.84
CA ALA A 86 7.25 12.40 8.11
C ALA A 86 6.74 13.46 9.10
N SER A 87 6.30 14.64 8.63
CA SER A 87 5.71 15.67 9.48
C SER A 87 4.40 15.23 10.12
N PHE A 88 3.52 14.61 9.34
CA PHE A 88 2.25 14.09 9.85
C PHE A 88 2.47 12.92 10.81
N LYS A 89 3.37 11.99 10.47
CA LYS A 89 3.74 10.87 11.35
C LYS A 89 4.20 11.36 12.73
N ARG A 90 5.11 12.35 12.78
CA ARG A 90 5.57 12.98 14.03
C ARG A 90 4.47 13.69 14.82
N LEU A 91 3.45 14.20 14.15
CA LEU A 91 2.30 14.81 14.81
C LEU A 91 1.38 13.73 15.38
N LEU A 92 1.07 12.70 14.58
CA LEU A 92 0.19 11.60 14.95
C LEU A 92 0.72 10.84 16.17
N THR A 93 2.02 10.56 16.23
CA THR A 93 2.64 9.85 17.36
C THR A 93 2.70 10.63 18.67
N ARG A 94 2.25 11.89 18.69
CA ARG A 94 1.98 12.63 19.94
C ARG A 94 0.68 12.19 20.61
N PHE A 95 -0.23 11.58 19.85
CA PHE A 95 -1.57 11.20 20.29
C PHE A 95 -1.76 9.69 20.42
N ILE A 96 -1.01 8.90 19.65
CA ILE A 96 -1.06 7.43 19.66
C ILE A 96 0.33 6.84 19.91
N PRO A 97 0.44 5.60 20.42
CA PRO A 97 1.73 4.92 20.55
C PRO A 97 2.47 4.84 19.21
N ASP A 98 3.79 5.00 19.22
CA ASP A 98 4.62 4.90 18.01
C ASP A 98 4.34 3.61 17.23
N ALA A 99 4.14 2.49 17.94
CA ALA A 99 3.86 1.20 17.33
C ALA A 99 2.52 1.14 16.54
N ALA A 100 1.59 2.04 16.83
CA ALA A 100 0.29 2.15 16.16
C ALA A 100 0.30 3.08 14.93
N GLU A 101 1.39 3.82 14.67
CA GLU A 101 1.47 4.76 13.53
C GLU A 101 1.21 4.08 12.19
N ARG A 102 1.98 3.04 11.85
CA ARG A 102 1.83 2.35 10.57
C ARG A 102 0.49 1.61 10.45
N PRO A 103 0.00 0.89 11.47
CA PRO A 103 -1.36 0.36 11.47
C PRO A 103 -2.44 1.43 11.22
N THR A 104 -2.31 2.61 11.81
CA THR A 104 -3.27 3.70 11.62
C THR A 104 -3.31 4.16 10.16
N TYR A 105 -2.15 4.28 9.52
CA TYR A 105 -2.07 4.52 8.07
C TYR A 105 -2.83 3.43 7.28
N VAL A 106 -2.60 2.16 7.60
CA VAL A 106 -3.21 1.01 6.90
C VAL A 106 -4.72 0.96 7.10
N LEU A 107 -5.20 1.22 8.32
CA LEU A 107 -6.63 1.34 8.63
C LEU A 107 -7.29 2.41 7.77
N MET A 108 -6.75 3.62 7.79
CA MET A 108 -7.31 4.75 7.06
C MET A 108 -7.24 4.52 5.54
N ALA A 109 -6.16 3.92 5.05
CA ALA A 109 -6.04 3.50 3.65
C ALA A 109 -7.15 2.51 3.27
N GLY A 110 -7.42 1.51 4.10
CA GLY A 110 -8.49 0.53 3.89
C GLY A 110 -9.88 1.16 3.88
N VAL A 111 -10.21 1.90 4.95
CA VAL A 111 -11.52 2.57 5.10
C VAL A 111 -11.79 3.54 3.95
N THR A 112 -10.84 4.42 3.65
CA THR A 112 -11.03 5.41 2.57
C THR A 112 -11.09 4.75 1.20
N SER A 113 -10.43 3.61 0.98
CA SER A 113 -10.57 2.85 -0.27
C SER A 113 -11.96 2.24 -0.40
N VAL A 114 -12.50 1.61 0.66
CA VAL A 114 -13.88 1.10 0.65
C VAL A 114 -14.89 2.22 0.40
N LEU A 115 -14.72 3.37 1.08
CA LEU A 115 -15.56 4.54 0.87
C LEU A 115 -15.46 5.07 -0.57
N LEU A 116 -14.25 5.15 -1.13
CA LEU A 116 -14.05 5.57 -2.52
C LEU A 116 -14.87 4.70 -3.48
N PHE A 117 -14.68 3.38 -3.47
CA PHE A 117 -15.41 2.49 -4.38
C PHE A 117 -16.91 2.40 -4.08
N GLY A 118 -17.31 2.57 -2.82
CA GLY A 118 -18.70 2.59 -2.40
C GLY A 118 -19.45 3.87 -2.77
N LEU A 119 -18.76 5.02 -2.86
CA LEU A 119 -19.34 6.33 -3.14
C LEU A 119 -19.09 6.85 -4.57
N VAL A 120 -18.23 6.19 -5.35
CA VAL A 120 -18.03 6.52 -6.77
C VAL A 120 -19.39 6.56 -7.48
N GLN A 121 -19.59 7.61 -8.27
CA GLN A 121 -20.80 7.82 -9.05
C GLN A 121 -20.61 7.16 -10.43
N PRO A 122 -21.38 6.11 -10.78
CA PRO A 122 -21.23 5.45 -12.07
C PRO A 122 -21.48 6.41 -13.24
N ILE A 123 -20.53 6.44 -14.18
CA ILE A 123 -20.65 7.17 -15.44
C ILE A 123 -21.03 6.16 -16.53
N PRO A 124 -22.14 6.37 -17.24
CA PRO A 124 -22.54 5.50 -18.36
C PRO A 124 -21.47 5.46 -19.46
N GLY A 125 -21.43 4.32 -20.17
CA GLY A 125 -20.60 4.13 -21.35
C GLY A 125 -19.51 3.07 -21.19
N ILE A 126 -19.20 2.46 -22.33
CA ILE A 126 -18.13 1.49 -22.49
C ILE A 126 -17.11 2.12 -23.43
N VAL A 127 -15.85 2.16 -22.99
CA VAL A 127 -14.73 2.70 -23.77
C VAL A 127 -14.20 1.62 -24.72
N TRP A 128 -14.02 0.40 -24.19
CA TRP A 128 -13.75 -0.78 -25.00
C TRP A 128 -14.35 -2.04 -24.37
N SER A 129 -14.64 -3.02 -25.21
CA SER A 129 -15.03 -4.37 -24.84
C SER A 129 -14.43 -5.35 -25.84
N VAL A 130 -13.71 -6.36 -25.35
CA VAL A 130 -13.07 -7.38 -26.18
C VAL A 130 -13.98 -8.60 -26.30
N GLU A 131 -14.55 -8.81 -27.48
CA GLU A 131 -15.51 -9.90 -27.74
C GLU A 131 -14.83 -11.26 -27.96
N HIS A 132 -13.62 -11.28 -28.53
CA HIS A 132 -12.93 -12.53 -28.84
C HIS A 132 -12.49 -13.26 -27.56
N THR A 133 -13.04 -14.46 -27.33
CA THR A 133 -12.91 -15.19 -26.05
C THR A 133 -11.46 -15.40 -25.61
N SER A 134 -10.55 -15.78 -26.51
CA SER A 134 -9.15 -16.01 -26.14
C SER A 134 -8.40 -14.70 -25.82
N ALA A 135 -8.77 -13.60 -26.47
CA ALA A 135 -8.17 -12.29 -26.21
C ALA A 135 -8.67 -11.75 -24.85
N ALA A 136 -9.96 -11.90 -24.57
CA ALA A 136 -10.53 -11.57 -23.27
C ALA A 136 -9.91 -12.42 -22.14
N ALA A 137 -9.72 -13.72 -22.37
CA ALA A 137 -9.05 -14.61 -21.41
C ALA A 137 -7.60 -14.21 -21.13
N LEU A 138 -6.85 -13.81 -22.17
CA LEU A 138 -5.49 -13.29 -22.01
C LEU A 138 -5.48 -12.00 -21.17
N LEU A 139 -6.42 -11.07 -21.43
CA LEU A 139 -6.52 -9.83 -20.64
C LEU A 139 -6.87 -10.12 -19.18
N TRP A 140 -7.77 -11.06 -18.90
CA TRP A 140 -8.05 -11.52 -17.54
C TRP A 140 -6.83 -12.18 -16.87
N ALA A 141 -6.04 -12.96 -17.61
CA ALA A 141 -4.82 -13.55 -17.08
C ALA A 141 -3.78 -12.47 -16.72
N VAL A 142 -3.62 -11.44 -17.56
CA VAL A 142 -2.71 -10.31 -17.29
C VAL A 142 -3.23 -9.44 -16.14
N PHE A 143 -4.55 -9.18 -16.07
CA PHE A 143 -5.20 -8.54 -14.93
C PHE A 143 -4.86 -9.23 -13.61
N ALA A 144 -5.11 -10.54 -13.53
CA ALA A 144 -4.85 -11.35 -12.35
C ALA A 144 -3.35 -11.37 -12.02
N PHE A 145 -2.50 -11.47 -13.04
CA PHE A 145 -1.05 -11.37 -12.87
C PHE A 145 -0.64 -10.04 -12.24
N GLY A 146 -1.22 -8.90 -12.63
CA GLY A 146 -0.93 -7.60 -12.01
C GLY A 146 -1.11 -7.59 -10.50
N TRP A 147 -2.23 -8.14 -10.02
CA TRP A 147 -2.53 -8.23 -8.58
C TRP A 147 -1.65 -9.24 -7.84
N VAL A 148 -1.36 -10.38 -8.45
CA VAL A 148 -0.41 -11.37 -7.90
C VAL A 148 1.01 -10.80 -7.84
N TYR A 149 1.42 -10.05 -8.87
CA TYR A 149 2.71 -9.39 -8.93
C TYR A 149 2.84 -8.33 -7.83
N LEU A 150 1.80 -7.52 -7.62
CA LEU A 150 1.70 -6.59 -6.49
C LEU A 150 1.89 -7.31 -5.15
N LEU A 151 1.14 -8.40 -4.95
CA LEU A 151 1.22 -9.17 -3.71
C LEU A 151 2.64 -9.71 -3.49
N GLY A 152 3.22 -10.36 -4.51
CA GLY A 152 4.59 -10.85 -4.46
C GLY A 152 5.61 -9.74 -4.19
N ALA A 153 5.45 -8.57 -4.80
CA ALA A 153 6.30 -7.42 -4.56
C ALA A 153 6.23 -6.94 -3.10
N SER A 154 5.03 -6.94 -2.48
CA SER A 154 4.90 -6.57 -1.07
C SER A 154 5.68 -7.52 -0.15
N PHE A 155 5.69 -8.83 -0.42
CA PHE A 155 6.49 -9.79 0.34
C PHE A 155 7.99 -9.61 0.10
N ALA A 156 8.40 -9.22 -1.11
CA ALA A 156 9.81 -9.01 -1.44
C ALA A 156 10.50 -7.91 -0.61
N ILE A 157 9.74 -6.92 -0.11
CA ILE A 157 10.26 -5.81 0.72
C ILE A 157 9.86 -5.90 2.20
N ASN A 158 9.25 -7.00 2.63
CA ASN A 158 8.66 -7.22 3.96
C ASN A 158 7.20 -6.73 4.11
N HIS A 159 6.26 -7.58 3.67
CA HIS A 159 4.82 -7.35 3.74
C HIS A 159 4.35 -7.00 5.16
N PHE A 160 4.89 -7.68 6.18
CA PHE A 160 4.47 -7.47 7.56
C PHE A 160 4.88 -6.10 8.09
N ASP A 161 6.06 -5.59 7.75
CA ASP A 161 6.46 -4.21 8.11
C ASP A 161 5.70 -3.18 7.24
N LEU A 162 5.52 -3.45 5.95
CA LEU A 162 4.74 -2.60 5.04
C LEU A 162 3.32 -2.37 5.57
N PHE A 163 2.69 -3.37 6.19
CA PHE A 163 1.36 -3.26 6.77
C PHE A 163 1.36 -2.98 8.30
N GLY A 164 2.51 -2.76 8.92
CA GLY A 164 2.63 -2.43 10.35
C GLY A 164 2.47 -3.60 11.33
N LEU A 165 2.27 -4.83 10.83
CA LEU A 165 2.18 -6.05 11.64
C LEU A 165 3.49 -6.36 12.38
N GLN A 166 4.64 -6.19 11.73
CA GLN A 166 5.92 -6.37 12.40
C GLN A 166 6.11 -5.35 13.53
N GLN A 167 5.70 -4.10 13.30
CA GLN A 167 5.84 -3.02 14.28
C GLN A 167 5.04 -3.28 15.56
N VAL A 168 3.79 -3.73 15.43
CA VAL A 168 2.97 -4.08 16.61
C VAL A 168 3.44 -5.36 17.29
N TYR A 169 3.97 -6.33 16.53
CA TYR A 169 4.53 -7.56 17.10
C TYR A 169 5.79 -7.29 17.91
N LEU A 170 6.72 -6.48 17.39
CA LEU A 170 7.93 -6.10 18.12
C LEU A 170 7.60 -5.30 19.38
N ASN A 171 6.62 -4.39 19.31
CA ASN A 171 6.11 -3.68 20.49
C ASN A 171 5.53 -4.63 21.55
N PHE A 172 4.75 -5.63 21.12
CA PHE A 172 4.23 -6.67 22.01
C PHE A 172 5.35 -7.48 22.67
N ARG A 173 6.40 -7.81 21.91
CA ARG A 173 7.59 -8.52 22.40
C ARG A 173 8.57 -7.64 23.17
N ASN A 174 8.29 -6.34 23.34
CA ASN A 174 9.21 -5.36 23.95
C ASN A 174 10.57 -5.28 23.25
N GLN A 175 10.61 -5.44 21.93
CA GLN A 175 11.83 -5.42 21.15
C GLN A 175 11.98 -4.10 20.38
N PRO A 176 13.21 -3.57 20.27
CA PRO A 176 13.44 -2.35 19.50
C PRO A 176 13.18 -2.57 18.00
N ARG A 177 12.76 -1.52 17.31
CA ARG A 177 12.59 -1.56 15.84
C ARG A 177 13.96 -1.62 15.17
N PRO A 178 14.19 -2.55 14.21
CA PRO A 178 15.42 -2.54 13.43
C PRO A 178 15.48 -1.28 12.54
N PRO A 179 16.68 -0.79 12.20
CA PRO A 179 16.83 0.31 11.26
C PRO A 179 16.29 -0.07 9.88
N ILE A 180 15.80 0.92 9.14
CA ILE A 180 15.32 0.73 7.76
C ILE A 180 16.52 0.29 6.90
N GLN A 181 16.38 -0.87 6.25
CA GLN A 181 17.41 -1.39 5.36
C GLN A 181 17.00 -1.19 3.91
N PHE A 182 17.92 -0.67 3.11
CA PHE A 182 17.71 -0.58 1.67
C PHE A 182 17.78 -1.98 1.03
N MET A 183 16.70 -2.41 0.38
CA MET A 183 16.58 -3.76 -0.18
C MET A 183 16.42 -3.75 -1.71
N LYS A 184 17.29 -4.49 -2.40
CA LYS A 184 17.19 -4.81 -3.84
C LYS A 184 16.98 -6.32 -4.06
N ARG A 185 15.80 -6.85 -3.73
CA ARG A 185 15.50 -8.29 -3.83
C ARG A 185 14.36 -8.57 -4.82
N ALA A 186 14.37 -9.78 -5.41
CA ALA A 186 13.35 -10.24 -6.36
C ALA A 186 12.99 -9.19 -7.45
N MET A 187 11.73 -8.77 -7.55
CA MET A 187 11.23 -7.78 -8.51
C MET A 187 12.00 -6.44 -8.43
N TYR A 188 12.42 -6.05 -7.22
CA TYR A 188 13.15 -4.82 -6.98
C TYR A 188 14.57 -4.84 -7.57
N LYS A 189 15.07 -5.97 -8.08
CA LYS A 189 16.31 -5.97 -8.88
C LYS A 189 16.14 -5.32 -10.25
N PHE A 190 14.92 -5.31 -10.79
CA PHE A 190 14.65 -4.91 -12.17
C PHE A 190 13.80 -3.64 -12.26
N SER A 191 12.84 -3.48 -11.34
CA SER A 191 11.91 -2.34 -11.27
C SER A 191 12.00 -1.68 -9.91
N ARG A 192 11.97 -0.36 -9.86
CA ARG A 192 12.02 0.41 -8.60
C ARG A 192 10.68 0.43 -7.89
N HIS A 193 9.57 0.32 -8.64
CA HIS A 193 8.20 0.46 -8.12
C HIS A 193 7.29 -0.71 -8.52
N PRO A 194 7.65 -1.97 -8.19
CA PRO A 194 6.91 -3.15 -8.65
C PRO A 194 5.49 -3.28 -8.07
N ILE A 195 5.23 -2.76 -6.86
CA ILE A 195 3.87 -2.71 -6.29
C ILE A 195 2.98 -1.85 -7.19
N GLN A 196 3.46 -0.65 -7.54
CA GLN A 196 2.77 0.30 -8.42
C GLN A 196 2.64 -0.27 -9.84
N THR A 197 3.63 -0.99 -10.36
CA THR A 197 3.51 -1.73 -11.63
C THR A 197 2.34 -2.71 -11.60
N GLY A 198 2.20 -3.49 -10.53
CA GLY A 198 1.09 -4.43 -10.38
C GLY A 198 -0.28 -3.74 -10.33
N VAL A 199 -0.39 -2.62 -9.61
CA VAL A 199 -1.62 -1.79 -9.60
C VAL A 199 -1.93 -1.26 -11.00
N LEU A 200 -0.95 -0.70 -11.70
CA LEU A 200 -1.15 -0.12 -13.05
C LEU A 200 -1.63 -1.18 -14.04
N ILE A 201 -1.09 -2.41 -13.98
CA ILE A 201 -1.60 -3.53 -14.77
C ILE A 201 -3.05 -3.83 -14.39
N GLY A 202 -3.34 -3.95 -13.09
CA GLY A 202 -4.67 -4.29 -12.59
C GLY A 202 -5.77 -3.28 -12.94
N ILE A 203 -5.46 -1.99 -13.03
CA ILE A 203 -6.47 -0.95 -13.34
C ILE A 203 -6.60 -0.67 -14.84
N TRP A 204 -5.59 -0.99 -15.66
CA TRP A 204 -5.62 -0.72 -17.11
C TRP A 204 -5.93 -1.94 -17.97
N VAL A 205 -5.49 -3.13 -17.55
CA VAL A 205 -5.63 -4.34 -18.35
C VAL A 205 -6.92 -5.06 -17.96
N THR A 206 -8.06 -4.52 -18.41
CA THR A 206 -9.38 -5.15 -18.26
C THR A 206 -9.96 -5.49 -19.64
N PRO A 207 -10.69 -6.61 -19.80
CA PRO A 207 -11.30 -6.96 -21.08
C PRO A 207 -12.49 -6.09 -21.44
N CYS A 208 -13.12 -5.48 -20.44
CA CYS A 208 -14.14 -4.44 -20.60
C CYS A 208 -13.77 -3.25 -19.70
N MET A 209 -13.72 -2.07 -20.31
CA MET A 209 -13.42 -0.81 -19.64
C MET A 209 -14.61 0.12 -19.78
N SER A 210 -15.31 0.34 -18.67
CA SER A 210 -16.34 1.37 -18.56
C SER A 210 -15.73 2.77 -18.46
N THR A 211 -16.54 3.79 -18.74
CA THR A 211 -16.16 5.20 -18.52
C THR A 211 -15.75 5.45 -17.06
N THR A 212 -16.43 4.79 -16.11
CA THR A 212 -16.12 4.85 -14.67
C THR A 212 -14.74 4.29 -14.36
N GLN A 213 -14.41 3.10 -14.88
CA GLN A 213 -13.08 2.53 -14.69
C GLN A 213 -12.01 3.43 -15.32
N LEU A 214 -12.25 3.97 -16.51
CA LEU A 214 -11.28 4.84 -17.18
C LEU A 214 -10.92 6.07 -16.35
N ILE A 215 -11.92 6.81 -15.83
CA ILE A 215 -11.65 8.02 -15.03
C ILE A 215 -10.90 7.68 -13.74
N LEU A 216 -11.24 6.56 -13.09
CA LEU A 216 -10.55 6.07 -11.91
C LEU A 216 -9.12 5.65 -12.24
N SER A 217 -8.90 4.93 -13.35
CA SER A 217 -7.57 4.52 -13.80
C SER A 217 -6.68 5.71 -14.10
N ILE A 218 -7.21 6.75 -14.77
CA ILE A 218 -6.49 8.01 -15.01
C ILE A 218 -6.15 8.70 -13.67
N GLY A 219 -7.13 8.81 -12.77
CA GLY A 219 -6.94 9.45 -11.46
C GLY A 219 -5.89 8.73 -10.59
N PHE A 220 -6.00 7.40 -10.46
CA PHE A 220 -5.03 6.58 -9.74
C PHE A 220 -3.65 6.60 -10.41
N THR A 221 -3.57 6.60 -11.74
CA THR A 221 -2.30 6.76 -12.45
C THR A 221 -1.66 8.11 -12.08
N GLY A 222 -2.41 9.22 -12.19
CA GLY A 222 -1.91 10.54 -11.81
C GLY A 222 -1.42 10.58 -10.35
N TYR A 223 -2.20 10.02 -9.43
CA TYR A 223 -1.81 9.88 -8.03
C TYR A 223 -0.52 9.07 -7.84
N ILE A 224 -0.40 7.91 -8.49
CA ILE A 224 0.80 7.06 -8.43
C ILE A 224 2.03 7.86 -8.87
N PHE A 225 1.98 8.54 -10.01
CA PHE A 225 3.12 9.31 -10.51
C PHE A 225 3.51 10.47 -9.58
N ILE A 226 2.52 11.17 -9.00
CA ILE A 226 2.77 12.20 -7.99
C ILE A 226 3.45 11.56 -6.76
N GLY A 227 2.90 10.47 -6.24
CA GLY A 227 3.46 9.74 -5.10
C GLY A 227 4.89 9.28 -5.34
N LEU A 228 5.16 8.67 -6.49
CA LEU A 228 6.49 8.21 -6.89
C LEU A 228 7.50 9.35 -7.03
N TRP A 229 7.08 10.51 -7.53
CA TRP A 229 7.96 11.68 -7.59
C TRP A 229 8.44 12.09 -6.20
N PHE A 230 7.54 12.11 -5.22
CA PHE A 230 7.90 12.40 -3.84
C PHE A 230 8.73 11.29 -3.19
N GLU A 231 8.32 10.03 -3.39
CA GLU A 231 9.01 8.86 -2.88
C GLU A 231 10.46 8.81 -3.35
N GLU A 232 10.72 9.02 -4.65
CA GLU A 232 12.08 9.06 -5.18
C GLU A 232 12.92 10.19 -4.57
N ARG A 233 12.32 11.36 -4.32
CA ARG A 233 13.03 12.46 -3.66
C ARG A 233 13.39 12.14 -2.22
N ASP A 234 12.50 11.47 -1.50
CA ASP A 234 12.73 11.10 -0.11
C ASP A 234 13.76 9.95 -0.02
N LEU A 235 13.72 8.97 -0.92
CA LEU A 235 14.73 7.91 -1.02
C LEU A 235 16.13 8.46 -1.39
N ILE A 236 16.21 9.48 -2.26
CA ILE A 236 17.49 10.15 -2.55
C ILE A 236 18.02 10.87 -1.30
N LYS A 237 17.17 11.55 -0.53
CA LYS A 237 17.58 12.21 0.71
C LYS A 237 18.07 11.21 1.77
N GLU A 238 17.42 10.05 1.86
CA GLU A 238 17.72 9.04 2.87
C GLU A 238 18.94 8.17 2.51
N PHE A 239 19.06 7.74 1.25
CA PHE A 239 20.08 6.78 0.81
C PHE A 239 21.15 7.35 -0.13
N GLY A 240 21.02 8.61 -0.58
CA GLY A 240 22.03 9.31 -1.38
C GLY A 240 22.50 8.52 -2.62
N GLU A 241 23.82 8.34 -2.72
CA GLU A 241 24.48 7.65 -3.84
C GLU A 241 24.02 6.20 -4.02
N ILE A 242 23.65 5.49 -2.94
CA ILE A 242 23.15 4.11 -3.02
C ILE A 242 21.91 4.05 -3.89
N TYR A 243 20.97 4.98 -3.68
CA TYR A 243 19.75 5.05 -4.46
C TYR A 243 20.03 5.60 -5.87
N LEU A 244 20.88 6.61 -6.02
CA LEU A 244 21.23 7.14 -7.36
C LEU A 244 21.84 6.07 -8.26
N ASN A 245 22.70 5.20 -7.75
CA ASN A 245 23.24 4.06 -8.50
C ASN A 245 22.15 3.02 -8.80
N TYR A 246 21.25 2.75 -7.87
CA TYR A 246 20.09 1.90 -8.13
C TYR A 246 19.20 2.41 -9.29
N ARG A 247 19.01 3.74 -9.41
CA ARG A 247 18.28 4.34 -10.55
C ARG A 247 18.96 4.11 -11.89
N LYS A 248 20.28 3.88 -11.91
CA LYS A 248 21.04 3.53 -13.13
C LYS A 248 20.82 2.07 -13.53
N GLU A 249 20.66 1.18 -12.55
CA GLU A 249 20.50 -0.27 -12.76
C GLU A 249 19.05 -0.69 -13.07
N ALA A 250 18.08 -0.22 -12.28
CA ALA A 250 16.69 -0.64 -12.37
C ALA A 250 15.82 0.42 -13.07
N GLY A 251 14.86 -0.05 -13.87
CA GLY A 251 13.89 0.85 -14.50
C GLY A 251 12.81 1.28 -13.51
N MET A 252 11.99 2.28 -13.88
CA MET A 252 10.95 2.79 -12.98
C MET A 252 9.85 1.74 -12.72
N PHE A 253 9.30 1.16 -13.80
CA PHE A 253 8.24 0.16 -13.75
C PHE A 253 8.62 -1.17 -14.41
N LEU A 254 9.39 -1.11 -15.50
CA LEU A 254 9.88 -2.26 -16.27
C LEU A 254 11.40 -2.35 -16.20
N PRO A 255 12.01 -3.53 -16.45
CA PRO A 255 13.46 -3.69 -16.52
C PRO A 255 14.09 -2.75 -17.56
N LYS A 256 15.31 -2.27 -17.29
CA LYS A 256 16.10 -1.60 -18.32
C LYS A 256 16.58 -2.63 -19.34
N LEU A 257 16.23 -2.43 -20.60
CA LEU A 257 16.70 -3.26 -21.71
C LEU A 257 18.15 -2.95 -22.10
N ILE A 258 18.68 -1.79 -21.70
CA ILE A 258 20.04 -1.34 -21.98
C ILE A 258 20.73 -1.00 -20.66
N LYS A 259 21.77 -1.75 -20.31
CA LYS A 259 22.71 -1.36 -19.25
C LYS A 259 23.59 -0.23 -19.81
N ARG A 260 23.49 0.97 -19.23
CA ARG A 260 24.43 2.07 -19.47
C ARG A 260 25.58 1.96 -18.49
#